data_AF-C0Z7L1-F1
#
_entry.id   AF-C0Z7L1-F1
#
_cell.length_a   1.000
_cell.length_b   1.000
_cell.length_c   1.000
_cell.angle_alpha   90.00
_cell.angle_beta   90.00
_cell.angle_gamma   90.00
#
_symmetry.space_group_name_H-M   'P 1'
#
loop_
_entity.id
_entity.type
_entity.pdbx_description
1 polymer ?
#
loop_
_entity_poly.entity_id
_entity_poly.type
_entity_poly.pdbx_seq_one_letter_code
_entity_poly.pdbx_strand_id
1 'polypeptide(L)'
;MKIDDLLPKIYKDLSKRGYTNERNFISFDDVNQNYLWFINLTWVPNEEIMQKEYESFHNLKMIPFAYTNGGDYWCFDLNQKDYIPIVCCYHDGAEGEYFAKTLEAALFRQILDFACNEFTDSEIEDDQSVVTGKKIILNWIRRLEEYFPNEWISELNNIVNNKDYVDSSPGYVVMISESKYDELVKKYIDFDLLDKKFIWTQEDTTKFFGGATSTE
;
A
#
# COMPACT_ATOMS: atom_id res chain seq x y z
N MET A 1 -26.93 -0.82 3.49
CA MET A 1 -25.94 -0.26 2.54
C MET A 1 -25.04 -1.42 2.14
N LYS A 2 -24.83 -1.68 0.84
CA LYS A 2 -23.97 -2.80 0.41
C LYS A 2 -22.51 -2.35 0.47
N ILE A 3 -21.59 -3.23 0.88
CA ILE A 3 -20.15 -2.89 0.95
C ILE A 3 -19.62 -2.41 -0.42
N ASP A 4 -20.08 -2.99 -1.53
CA ASP A 4 -19.70 -2.58 -2.89
C ASP A 4 -19.98 -1.09 -3.19
N ASP A 5 -21.04 -0.52 -2.59
CA ASP A 5 -21.38 0.91 -2.74
C ASP A 5 -20.36 1.81 -2.02
N LEU A 6 -19.58 1.26 -1.08
CA LEU A 6 -18.61 1.98 -0.24
C LEU A 6 -17.18 1.91 -0.76
N LEU A 7 -16.89 0.98 -1.67
CA LEU A 7 -15.55 0.82 -2.20
C LEU A 7 -15.19 1.97 -3.15
N PRO A 8 -13.95 2.49 -3.09
CA PRO A 8 -13.47 3.50 -4.02
C PRO A 8 -13.66 3.08 -5.48
N LYS A 9 -13.99 4.05 -6.34
CA LYS A 9 -14.20 3.79 -7.77
C LYS A 9 -12.97 3.14 -8.41
N ILE A 10 -11.77 3.68 -8.13
CA ILE A 10 -10.51 3.13 -8.63
C ILE A 10 -10.35 1.65 -8.26
N TYR A 11 -10.61 1.25 -7.00
CA TYR A 11 -10.50 -0.15 -6.58
C TYR A 11 -11.41 -1.07 -7.42
N LYS A 12 -12.66 -0.65 -7.63
CA LYS A 12 -13.62 -1.40 -8.46
C LYS A 12 -13.19 -1.49 -9.92
N ASP A 13 -12.65 -0.40 -10.47
CA ASP A 13 -12.18 -0.37 -11.85
C ASP A 13 -10.92 -1.24 -12.04
N LEU A 14 -9.97 -1.22 -11.08
CA LEU A 14 -8.81 -2.12 -11.05
C LEU A 14 -9.25 -3.59 -10.96
N SER A 15 -10.20 -3.90 -10.07
CA SER A 15 -10.73 -5.26 -9.93
C SER A 15 -11.39 -5.77 -11.22
N LYS A 16 -12.20 -4.95 -11.90
CA LYS A 16 -12.81 -5.29 -13.20
C LYS A 16 -11.79 -5.54 -14.30
N ARG A 17 -10.64 -4.87 -14.26
CA ARG A 17 -9.52 -5.11 -15.18
C ARG A 17 -8.74 -6.39 -14.85
N GLY A 18 -9.06 -7.06 -13.75
CA GLY A 18 -8.36 -8.24 -13.25
C GLY A 18 -7.06 -7.91 -12.53
N TYR A 19 -6.83 -6.63 -12.19
CA TYR A 19 -5.56 -6.17 -11.63
C TYR A 19 -5.36 -6.61 -10.18
N THR A 20 -6.46 -6.91 -9.48
CA THR A 20 -6.45 -7.31 -8.06
C THR A 20 -6.56 -8.83 -7.86
N ASN A 21 -6.54 -9.63 -8.93
CA ASN A 21 -6.68 -11.09 -8.83
C ASN A 21 -5.30 -11.75 -8.88
N GLU A 22 -4.85 -12.32 -7.77
CA GLU A 22 -3.55 -12.98 -7.65
C GLU A 22 -3.33 -14.13 -8.65
N ARG A 23 -4.39 -14.74 -9.18
CA ARG A 23 -4.26 -15.77 -10.24
C ARG A 23 -3.72 -15.20 -11.56
N ASN A 24 -3.72 -13.88 -11.71
CA ASN A 24 -3.12 -13.19 -12.84
C ASN A 24 -1.65 -12.81 -12.60
N PHE A 25 -1.09 -13.15 -11.42
CA PHE A 25 0.33 -12.99 -11.15
C PHE A 25 1.11 -14.09 -11.86
N ILE A 26 2.22 -13.71 -12.50
CA ILE A 26 3.10 -14.64 -13.22
C ILE A 26 4.45 -14.71 -12.51
N SER A 27 5.14 -13.57 -12.45
CA SER A 27 6.44 -13.41 -11.79
C SER A 27 6.74 -11.93 -11.58
N PHE A 28 7.69 -11.57 -10.71
CA PHE A 28 8.01 -10.16 -10.45
C PHE A 28 8.70 -9.44 -11.63
N ASP A 29 9.35 -10.20 -12.52
CA ASP A 29 10.03 -9.69 -13.71
C ASP A 29 9.12 -9.58 -14.95
N ASP A 30 7.93 -10.21 -14.94
CA ASP A 30 6.97 -10.09 -16.03
C ASP A 30 6.09 -8.84 -15.88
N VAL A 31 6.55 -7.72 -16.45
CA VAL A 31 5.79 -6.46 -16.48
C VAL A 31 4.53 -6.52 -17.35
N ASN A 32 4.31 -7.55 -18.17
CA ASN A 32 3.12 -7.68 -19.00
C ASN A 32 1.99 -8.47 -18.33
N GLN A 33 2.21 -9.00 -17.14
CA GLN A 33 1.18 -9.69 -16.37
C GLN A 33 -0.03 -8.79 -16.07
N ASN A 34 -1.20 -9.41 -15.93
CA ASN A 34 -2.43 -8.67 -15.70
C ASN A 34 -2.64 -8.32 -14.22
N TYR A 35 -1.90 -8.92 -13.28
CA TYR A 35 -1.91 -8.51 -11.86
C TYR A 35 -1.14 -7.20 -11.65
N LEU A 36 -1.70 -6.27 -10.87
CA LEU A 36 -1.04 -5.00 -10.51
C LEU A 36 -0.26 -5.20 -9.22
N TRP A 37 0.97 -5.68 -9.35
CA TRP A 37 1.83 -5.93 -8.20
C TRP A 37 2.38 -4.63 -7.58
N PHE A 38 2.54 -4.61 -6.27
CA PHE A 38 3.25 -3.60 -5.47
C PHE A 38 4.05 -4.30 -4.36
N ILE A 39 5.13 -3.69 -3.87
CA ILE A 39 5.84 -4.21 -2.70
C ILE A 39 4.92 -4.17 -1.48
N ASN A 40 4.90 -5.25 -0.69
CA ASN A 40 4.12 -5.36 0.54
C ASN A 40 2.63 -5.01 0.39
N LEU A 41 2.06 -5.25 -0.78
CA LEU A 41 0.63 -5.06 -1.03
C LEU A 41 0.13 -6.18 -1.94
N THR A 42 -0.47 -7.17 -1.32
CA THR A 42 -1.17 -8.26 -2.02
C THR A 42 -2.66 -8.02 -1.96
N TRP A 43 -3.28 -7.85 -3.12
CA TRP A 43 -4.69 -7.49 -3.20
C TRP A 43 -5.61 -8.59 -2.66
N VAL A 44 -6.65 -8.18 -1.96
CA VAL A 44 -7.82 -9.01 -1.69
C VAL A 44 -8.80 -8.76 -2.84
N PRO A 45 -9.27 -9.78 -3.57
CA PRO A 45 -10.30 -9.63 -4.60
C PRO A 45 -11.63 -9.12 -4.06
N ASN A 46 -12.39 -8.34 -4.86
CA ASN A 46 -13.67 -7.77 -4.43
C ASN A 46 -14.65 -8.84 -3.90
N GLU A 47 -14.72 -10.00 -4.57
CA GLU A 47 -15.59 -11.10 -4.16
C GLU A 47 -15.27 -11.63 -2.75
N GLU A 48 -13.99 -11.62 -2.37
CA GLU A 48 -13.53 -12.04 -1.04
C GLU A 48 -13.84 -10.98 0.02
N ILE A 49 -13.66 -9.69 -0.29
CA ILE A 49 -14.05 -8.60 0.61
C ILE A 49 -15.53 -8.72 0.99
N MET A 50 -16.38 -9.07 0.02
CA MET A 50 -17.83 -9.22 0.20
C MET A 50 -18.22 -10.45 1.04
N GLN A 51 -17.36 -11.45 1.12
CA GLN A 51 -17.61 -12.72 1.82
C GLN A 51 -16.87 -12.81 3.16
N LYS A 52 -15.96 -11.88 3.45
CA LYS A 52 -15.10 -11.93 4.62
C LYS A 52 -15.92 -11.76 5.91
N GLU A 53 -15.89 -12.79 6.75
CA GLU A 53 -16.33 -12.70 8.13
C GLU A 53 -15.19 -12.09 8.96
N TYR A 54 -15.46 -10.95 9.58
CA TYR A 54 -14.50 -10.29 10.47
C TYR A 54 -14.64 -10.84 11.89
N GLU A 55 -13.51 -11.08 12.54
CA GLU A 55 -13.52 -11.37 13.98
C GLU A 55 -14.19 -10.24 14.76
N SER A 56 -14.86 -10.59 15.86
CA SER A 56 -15.74 -9.69 16.60
C SER A 56 -15.05 -8.47 17.21
N PHE A 57 -13.72 -8.50 17.36
CA PHE A 57 -12.91 -7.39 17.88
C PHE A 57 -12.38 -6.45 16.79
N HIS A 58 -12.51 -6.79 15.51
CA HIS A 58 -12.14 -5.90 14.41
C HIS A 58 -13.15 -4.76 14.27
N ASN A 59 -12.67 -3.54 14.06
CA ASN A 59 -13.53 -2.43 13.70
C ASN A 59 -14.17 -2.69 12.33
N LEU A 60 -15.48 -2.96 12.31
CA LEU A 60 -16.26 -3.25 11.09
C LEU A 60 -16.26 -2.12 10.03
N LYS A 61 -15.70 -0.95 10.35
CA LYS A 61 -15.50 0.16 9.41
C LYS A 61 -14.12 0.18 8.76
N MET A 62 -13.24 -0.76 9.10
CA MET A 62 -11.95 -0.98 8.46
C MET A 62 -12.12 -2.14 7.47
N ILE A 63 -12.21 -1.82 6.19
CA ILE A 63 -12.44 -2.83 5.14
C ILE A 63 -11.10 -3.17 4.49
N PRO A 64 -10.47 -4.34 4.78
CA PRO A 64 -9.24 -4.76 4.13
C PRO A 64 -9.44 -4.93 2.62
N PHE A 65 -8.51 -4.37 1.86
CA PHE A 65 -8.43 -4.53 0.41
C PHE A 65 -7.10 -5.11 -0.06
N ALA A 66 -6.11 -5.19 0.84
CA ALA A 66 -4.84 -5.86 0.61
C ALA A 66 -4.21 -6.28 1.94
N TYR A 67 -3.14 -7.06 1.87
CA TYR A 67 -2.31 -7.43 3.01
C TYR A 67 -0.82 -7.20 2.72
N THR A 68 -0.05 -6.92 3.77
CA THR A 68 1.42 -6.88 3.70
C THR A 68 1.98 -8.31 3.73
N ASN A 69 3.23 -8.49 3.35
CA ASN A 69 3.91 -9.79 3.50
C ASN A 69 4.03 -10.21 4.98
N GLY A 70 3.97 -9.25 5.91
CA GLY A 70 3.98 -9.48 7.35
C GLY A 70 2.62 -9.88 7.95
N GLY A 71 1.55 -9.86 7.15
CA GLY A 71 0.20 -10.23 7.61
C GLY A 71 -0.69 -9.05 8.02
N ASP A 72 -0.18 -7.82 7.98
CA ASP A 72 -0.97 -6.62 8.29
C ASP A 72 -1.98 -6.32 7.19
N TYR A 73 -3.04 -5.59 7.55
CA TYR A 73 -4.13 -5.29 6.62
C TYR A 73 -4.03 -3.86 6.10
N TRP A 74 -4.02 -3.71 4.78
CA TRP A 74 -4.34 -2.45 4.14
C TRP A 74 -5.87 -2.29 4.10
N CYS A 75 -6.39 -1.28 4.77
CA CYS A 75 -7.83 -1.08 4.94
C CYS A 75 -8.30 0.26 4.37
N PHE A 76 -9.54 0.26 3.89
CA PHE A 76 -10.35 1.47 3.72
C PHE A 76 -10.94 1.88 5.08
N ASP A 77 -10.65 3.10 5.54
CA ASP A 77 -11.26 3.67 6.75
C ASP A 77 -12.59 4.36 6.41
N LEU A 78 -13.71 3.73 6.78
CA LEU A 78 -15.05 4.27 6.56
C LEU A 78 -15.53 5.20 7.69
N ASN A 79 -14.67 5.59 8.63
CA ASN A 79 -15.03 6.54 9.70
C ASN A 79 -15.05 8.00 9.23
N GLN A 80 -14.32 8.31 8.16
CA GLN A 80 -14.28 9.65 7.59
C GLN A 80 -15.50 9.89 6.71
N LYS A 81 -16.00 11.14 6.70
CA LYS A 81 -17.21 11.51 5.95
C LYS A 81 -16.94 11.92 4.51
N ASP A 82 -15.83 12.63 4.29
CA ASP A 82 -15.57 13.35 3.04
C ASP A 82 -14.60 12.61 2.10
N TYR A 83 -13.86 11.64 2.64
CA TYR A 83 -12.87 10.83 1.91
C TYR A 83 -12.75 9.47 2.58
N ILE A 84 -12.10 8.52 1.91
CA ILE A 84 -11.84 7.18 2.42
C ILE A 84 -10.31 7.02 2.52
N PRO A 85 -9.72 7.30 3.70
CA PRO A 85 -8.30 7.09 3.92
C PRO A 85 -7.90 5.63 3.74
N ILE A 86 -6.64 5.45 3.37
CA ILE A 86 -5.95 4.19 3.40
C ILE A 86 -5.15 4.12 4.69
N VAL A 87 -5.31 3.02 5.41
CA VAL A 87 -4.62 2.74 6.67
C VAL A 87 -3.93 1.38 6.60
N CYS A 88 -2.83 1.24 7.33
CA CYS A 88 -2.23 -0.06 7.64
C CYS A 88 -2.65 -0.46 9.05
N CYS A 89 -3.41 -1.53 9.19
CA CYS A 89 -3.89 -2.10 10.44
C CYS A 89 -2.97 -3.26 10.84
N TYR A 90 -2.17 -3.09 11.90
CA TYR A 90 -1.19 -4.10 12.30
C TYR A 90 -1.87 -5.32 12.90
N HIS A 91 -1.58 -6.51 12.37
CA HIS A 91 -2.30 -7.73 12.73
C HIS A 91 -1.94 -8.27 14.13
N ASP A 92 -0.74 -7.96 14.60
CA ASP A 92 -0.17 -8.41 15.87
C ASP A 92 -0.35 -7.39 17.01
N GLY A 93 -1.06 -6.28 16.74
CA GLY A 93 -1.27 -5.20 17.70
C GLY A 93 -2.65 -4.57 17.62
N ALA A 94 -2.90 -3.65 18.55
CA ALA A 94 -4.13 -2.87 18.58
C ALA A 94 -4.07 -1.62 17.70
N GLU A 95 -2.88 -1.25 17.24
CA GLU A 95 -2.62 -0.02 16.51
C GLU A 95 -2.70 -0.22 14.99
N GLY A 96 -3.10 0.84 14.31
CA GLY A 96 -2.92 1.02 12.88
C GLY A 96 -2.39 2.42 12.61
N GLU A 97 -2.02 2.68 11.37
CA GLU A 97 -1.42 3.93 10.93
C GLU A 97 -2.05 4.44 9.63
N TYR A 98 -2.29 5.74 9.56
CA TYR A 98 -2.82 6.39 8.36
C TYR A 98 -1.73 6.58 7.31
N PHE A 99 -1.96 6.03 6.11
CA PHE A 99 -0.96 5.99 5.05
C PHE A 99 -1.21 7.02 3.94
N ALA A 100 -2.48 7.25 3.59
CA ALA A 100 -2.84 8.22 2.56
C ALA A 100 -4.33 8.62 2.65
N LYS A 101 -4.66 9.79 2.11
CA LYS A 101 -6.03 10.32 2.09
C LYS A 101 -6.98 9.56 1.16
N THR A 102 -6.47 8.99 0.07
CA THR A 102 -7.24 8.22 -0.93
C THR A 102 -6.42 7.04 -1.46
N LEU A 103 -7.07 6.11 -2.18
CA LEU A 103 -6.37 4.97 -2.79
C LEU A 103 -5.40 5.43 -3.89
N GLU A 104 -5.74 6.44 -4.68
CA GLU A 104 -4.82 7.02 -5.67
C GLU A 104 -3.54 7.53 -5.01
N ALA A 105 -3.68 8.29 -3.92
CA ALA A 105 -2.56 8.79 -3.14
C ALA A 105 -1.74 7.65 -2.51
N ALA A 106 -2.38 6.59 -2.01
CA ALA A 106 -1.69 5.41 -1.49
C ALA A 106 -0.88 4.70 -2.57
N LEU A 107 -1.46 4.49 -3.76
CA LEU A 107 -0.75 3.86 -4.88
C LEU A 107 0.41 4.73 -5.36
N PHE A 108 0.25 6.06 -5.40
CA PHE A 108 1.36 6.95 -5.72
C PHE A 108 2.48 6.86 -4.66
N ARG A 109 2.14 6.89 -3.36
CA ARG A 109 3.11 6.71 -2.26
C ARG A 109 3.84 5.37 -2.36
N GLN A 110 3.15 4.27 -2.68
CA GLN A 110 3.77 2.96 -2.90
C GLN A 110 4.82 2.97 -4.03
N ILE A 111 4.60 3.75 -5.10
CA ILE A 111 5.59 3.93 -6.16
C ILE A 111 6.79 4.74 -5.67
N LEU A 112 6.57 5.76 -4.83
CA LEU A 112 7.64 6.53 -4.21
C LEU A 112 8.44 5.69 -3.20
N ASP A 113 7.75 4.89 -2.39
CA ASP A 113 8.35 3.95 -1.44
C ASP A 113 9.24 2.97 -2.19
N PHE A 114 8.73 2.38 -3.28
CA PHE A 114 9.52 1.59 -4.20
C PHE A 114 10.74 2.41 -4.62
N ALA A 115 10.56 3.58 -5.25
CA ALA A 115 11.63 4.40 -5.83
C ALA A 115 12.77 4.78 -4.84
N CYS A 116 12.45 4.87 -3.55
CA CYS A 116 13.36 5.26 -2.47
C CYS A 116 14.01 4.06 -1.75
N ASN A 117 13.53 2.84 -1.98
CA ASN A 117 14.05 1.62 -1.35
C ASN A 117 14.82 0.75 -2.34
N GLU A 118 15.63 -0.16 -1.80
CA GLU A 118 16.36 -1.14 -2.59
C GLU A 118 15.37 -2.10 -3.28
N PHE A 119 15.53 -2.27 -4.59
CA PHE A 119 14.54 -2.96 -5.43
C PHE A 119 14.87 -4.42 -5.68
N THR A 120 16.01 -4.92 -5.20
CA THR A 120 16.55 -6.19 -5.67
C THR A 120 16.79 -7.24 -4.62
N ASP A 121 16.44 -8.44 -5.06
CA ASP A 121 16.99 -9.69 -4.58
C ASP A 121 18.52 -9.68 -4.74
N SER A 122 19.22 -10.26 -3.78
CA SER A 122 20.69 -10.23 -3.62
C SER A 122 21.51 -10.83 -4.79
N GLU A 123 20.84 -11.28 -5.85
CA GLU A 123 21.43 -12.02 -6.98
C GLU A 123 21.50 -11.22 -8.30
N ILE A 124 21.04 -9.96 -8.34
CA ILE A 124 21.06 -9.12 -9.56
C ILE A 124 22.14 -8.04 -9.45
N GLU A 125 22.95 -7.86 -10.50
CA GLU A 125 23.93 -6.76 -10.62
C GLU A 125 23.25 -5.38 -10.66
N ASP A 126 23.81 -4.41 -9.93
CA ASP A 126 23.25 -3.09 -9.60
C ASP A 126 22.66 -2.30 -10.79
N ASP A 127 23.33 -2.32 -11.95
CA ASP A 127 22.87 -1.61 -13.15
C ASP A 127 21.60 -2.24 -13.76
N GLN A 128 21.44 -3.57 -13.64
CA GLN A 128 20.27 -4.28 -14.12
C GLN A 128 19.06 -4.07 -13.20
N SER A 129 19.31 -3.89 -11.91
CA SER A 129 18.34 -3.56 -10.87
C SER A 129 17.55 -2.30 -11.20
N VAL A 130 18.26 -1.23 -11.54
CA VAL A 130 17.65 0.06 -11.88
C VAL A 130 16.86 -0.01 -13.19
N VAL A 131 17.39 -0.69 -14.21
CA VAL A 131 16.68 -0.88 -15.48
C VAL A 131 15.36 -1.63 -15.27
N THR A 132 15.36 -2.66 -14.43
CA THR A 132 14.16 -3.42 -14.07
C THR A 132 13.17 -2.56 -13.30
N GLY A 133 13.63 -1.84 -12.26
CA GLY A 133 12.77 -0.94 -11.49
C GLY A 133 12.12 0.14 -12.37
N LYS A 134 12.84 0.70 -13.35
CA LYS A 134 12.29 1.66 -14.32
C LYS A 134 11.16 1.05 -15.16
N LYS A 135 11.33 -0.19 -15.63
CA LYS A 135 10.27 -0.90 -16.36
C LYS A 135 9.03 -1.14 -15.49
N ILE A 136 9.21 -1.44 -14.21
CA ILE A 136 8.13 -1.61 -13.24
C ILE A 136 7.38 -0.28 -13.05
N ILE A 137 8.08 0.82 -12.77
CA ILE A 137 7.43 2.13 -12.60
C ILE A 137 6.71 2.58 -13.88
N LEU A 138 7.32 2.40 -15.06
CA LEU A 138 6.66 2.68 -16.35
C LEU A 138 5.39 1.85 -16.55
N ASN A 139 5.39 0.59 -16.08
CA ASN A 139 4.20 -0.24 -16.13
C ASN A 139 3.10 0.31 -15.21
N TRP A 140 3.43 0.70 -13.98
CA TRP A 140 2.49 1.33 -13.06
C TRP A 140 1.92 2.64 -13.62
N ILE A 141 2.76 3.52 -14.16
CA ILE A 141 2.35 4.75 -14.84
C ILE A 141 1.29 4.42 -15.90
N ARG A 142 1.60 3.53 -16.85
CA ARG A 142 0.68 3.16 -17.95
C ARG A 142 -0.66 2.60 -17.44
N ARG A 143 -0.67 1.90 -16.32
CA ARG A 143 -1.87 1.26 -15.77
C ARG A 143 -2.69 2.18 -14.87
N LEU A 144 -2.08 3.25 -14.37
CA LEU A 144 -2.69 4.17 -13.40
C LEU A 144 -2.86 5.60 -13.93
N GLU A 145 -2.40 5.89 -15.16
CA GLU A 145 -2.43 7.22 -15.77
C GLU A 145 -3.82 7.88 -15.80
N GLU A 146 -4.89 7.10 -15.90
CA GLU A 146 -6.26 7.62 -15.91
C GLU A 146 -6.77 8.04 -14.52
N TYR A 147 -6.08 7.64 -13.45
CA TYR A 147 -6.43 7.96 -12.06
C TYR A 147 -5.51 9.01 -11.44
N PHE A 148 -4.29 9.16 -11.96
CA PHE A 148 -3.30 10.06 -11.40
C PHE A 148 -3.38 11.46 -12.02
N PRO A 149 -3.21 12.53 -11.22
CA PRO A 149 -2.97 13.87 -11.75
C PRO A 149 -1.75 13.88 -12.69
N ASN A 150 -1.83 14.69 -13.75
CA ASN A 150 -0.72 14.85 -14.71
C ASN A 150 0.61 15.23 -14.05
N GLU A 151 0.56 15.99 -12.96
CA GLU A 151 1.75 16.36 -12.19
C GLU A 151 2.42 15.13 -11.56
N TRP A 152 1.66 14.19 -10.99
CA TRP A 152 2.21 12.95 -10.44
C TRP A 152 2.85 12.10 -11.54
N ILE A 153 2.17 11.99 -12.69
CA ILE A 153 2.73 11.30 -13.86
C ILE A 153 4.02 11.96 -14.34
N SER A 154 4.09 13.29 -14.33
CA SER A 154 5.31 14.02 -14.68
C SER A 154 6.45 13.73 -13.70
N GLU A 155 6.18 13.68 -12.39
CA GLU A 155 7.19 13.37 -11.38
C GLU A 155 7.69 11.93 -11.51
N LEU A 156 6.80 10.94 -11.73
CA LEU A 156 7.22 9.56 -11.96
C LEU A 156 8.05 9.41 -13.23
N ASN A 157 7.70 10.13 -14.31
CA ASN A 157 8.52 10.15 -15.51
C ASN A 157 9.88 10.81 -15.28
N ASN A 158 9.97 11.84 -14.44
CA ASN A 158 11.24 12.45 -14.06
C ASN A 158 12.11 11.45 -13.29
N ILE A 159 11.54 10.69 -12.35
CA ILE A 159 12.24 9.62 -11.62
C ILE A 159 12.79 8.57 -12.58
N VAL A 160 11.96 8.08 -13.52
CA VAL A 160 12.38 7.09 -14.51
C VAL A 160 13.46 7.62 -15.45
N ASN A 161 13.41 8.89 -15.82
CA ASN A 161 14.39 9.49 -16.73
C ASN A 161 15.66 9.99 -16.02
N ASN A 162 15.66 10.04 -14.69
CA ASN A 162 16.84 10.41 -13.92
C ASN A 162 17.98 9.41 -14.20
N LYS A 163 19.19 9.96 -14.37
CA LYS A 163 20.43 9.20 -14.57
C LYS A 163 21.34 9.25 -13.34
N ASP A 164 21.06 10.17 -12.42
CA ASP A 164 21.82 10.39 -11.20
C ASP A 164 21.12 9.62 -10.07
N TYR A 165 21.44 8.32 -9.99
CA TYR A 165 20.97 7.43 -8.91
C TYR A 165 21.77 7.69 -7.63
N VAL A 166 21.19 7.29 -6.49
CA VAL A 166 21.79 7.51 -5.18
C VAL A 166 22.25 6.18 -4.62
N ASP A 167 23.51 6.11 -4.20
CA ASP A 167 24.01 4.95 -3.45
C ASP A 167 23.32 4.90 -2.08
N SER A 168 22.49 3.88 -1.83
CA SER A 168 21.88 3.65 -0.51
C SER A 168 22.86 2.97 0.44
N SER A 169 23.64 2.02 -0.10
CA SER A 169 24.70 1.29 0.59
C SER A 169 25.71 0.74 -0.43
N PRO A 170 26.90 0.22 -0.02
CA PRO A 170 27.88 -0.28 -0.97
C PRO A 170 27.32 -1.41 -1.85
N GLY A 171 27.14 -1.13 -3.14
CA GLY A 171 26.54 -2.08 -4.10
C GLY A 171 25.01 -2.00 -4.21
N TYR A 172 24.38 -0.94 -3.69
CA TYR A 172 22.93 -0.77 -3.77
C TYR A 172 22.58 0.66 -4.17
N VAL A 173 21.69 0.78 -5.15
CA VAL A 173 21.28 2.05 -5.75
C VAL A 173 19.77 2.22 -5.69
N VAL A 174 19.35 3.44 -5.35
CA VAL A 174 17.94 3.86 -5.33
C VAL A 174 17.69 4.95 -6.37
N MET A 175 16.44 5.09 -6.84
CA MET A 175 16.11 6.05 -7.91
C MET A 175 15.91 7.47 -7.41
N ILE A 176 15.52 7.62 -6.14
CA ILE A 176 15.41 8.90 -5.43
C ILE A 176 16.02 8.78 -4.04
N SER A 177 16.55 9.87 -3.51
CA SER A 177 16.97 9.93 -2.10
C SER A 177 15.77 10.01 -1.15
N GLU A 178 15.99 9.64 0.12
CA GLU A 178 15.02 9.86 1.22
C GLU A 178 14.54 11.33 1.27
N SER A 179 15.45 12.29 1.09
CA SER A 179 15.08 13.71 1.09
C SER A 179 14.12 14.07 -0.05
N LYS A 180 14.25 13.42 -1.22
CA LYS A 180 13.37 13.65 -2.36
C LYS A 180 12.04 12.92 -2.15
N TYR A 181 12.06 11.74 -1.56
CA TYR A 181 10.86 11.03 -1.11
C TYR A 181 10.03 11.92 -0.17
N ASP A 182 10.65 12.44 0.91
CA ASP A 182 9.99 13.29 1.89
C ASP A 182 9.40 14.56 1.26
N GLU A 183 10.13 15.18 0.32
CA GLU A 183 9.65 16.33 -0.46
C GLU A 183 8.36 15.99 -1.22
N LEU A 184 8.33 14.85 -1.91
CA LEU A 184 7.20 14.43 -2.73
C LEU A 184 6.00 14.00 -1.88
N VAL A 185 6.22 13.27 -0.78
CA VAL A 185 5.16 12.91 0.18
C VAL A 185 4.55 14.18 0.77
N LYS A 186 5.38 15.12 1.24
CA LYS A 186 4.91 16.40 1.77
C LYS A 186 4.15 17.23 0.73
N LYS A 187 4.57 17.19 -0.54
CA LYS A 187 3.96 17.99 -1.61
C LYS A 187 2.62 17.41 -2.06
N TYR A 188 2.49 16.09 -2.13
CA TYR A 188 1.38 15.43 -2.84
C TYR A 188 0.49 14.53 -1.99
N ILE A 189 1.00 14.02 -0.86
CA ILE A 189 0.28 13.06 0.00
C ILE A 189 -0.19 13.70 1.31
N ASP A 190 0.46 14.78 1.75
CA ASP A 190 0.22 15.43 3.05
C ASP A 190 -1.26 15.67 3.35
N PHE A 191 -1.68 15.27 4.55
CA PHE A 191 -3.01 15.48 5.09
C PHE A 191 -3.02 15.33 6.60
N ASP A 192 -4.06 15.84 7.26
CA ASP A 192 -4.11 15.98 8.72
C ASP A 192 -3.90 14.67 9.53
N LEU A 193 -4.14 13.50 8.94
CA LEU A 193 -3.97 12.22 9.62
C LEU A 193 -2.72 11.46 9.20
N LEU A 194 -1.95 11.93 8.21
CA LEU A 194 -0.78 11.24 7.69
C LEU A 194 0.15 10.77 8.81
N ASP A 195 0.52 9.49 8.77
CA ASP A 195 1.41 8.78 9.70
C ASP A 195 0.96 8.86 11.18
N LYS A 196 -0.29 9.25 11.44
CA LYS A 196 -0.87 9.17 12.79
C LYS A 196 -1.32 7.75 13.08
N LYS A 197 -1.05 7.32 14.30
CA LYS A 197 -1.52 6.06 14.85
C LYS A 197 -2.96 6.16 15.37
N PHE A 198 -3.69 5.06 15.30
CA PHE A 198 -5.03 4.90 15.87
C PHE A 198 -5.24 3.48 16.39
N ILE A 199 -6.26 3.27 17.23
CA ILE A 199 -6.62 1.93 17.73
C ILE A 199 -7.70 1.32 16.84
N TRP A 200 -7.46 0.11 16.32
CA TRP A 200 -8.34 -0.55 15.34
C TRP A 200 -8.90 -1.89 15.80
N THR A 201 -8.30 -2.50 16.83
CA THR A 201 -8.88 -3.65 17.55
C THR A 201 -9.24 -3.26 18.97
N GLN A 202 -10.30 -3.87 19.51
CA GLN A 202 -10.54 -3.81 20.94
C GLN A 202 -9.65 -4.87 21.61
N GLU A 203 -8.55 -4.46 22.23
CA GLU A 203 -7.90 -5.34 23.21
C GLU A 203 -8.90 -5.62 24.33
N ASP A 204 -9.28 -6.89 24.47
CA ASP A 204 -9.97 -7.37 25.66
C ASP A 204 -8.94 -7.44 26.80
N THR A 205 -8.58 -6.26 27.33
CA THR A 205 -7.62 -6.07 28.44
C THR A 205 -8.03 -6.81 29.72
N THR A 206 -9.23 -7.39 29.77
CA THR A 206 -9.70 -8.22 30.88
C THR A 206 -9.09 -9.63 30.91
N LYS A 207 -8.56 -10.15 29.80
CA LYS A 207 -8.01 -11.53 29.77
C LYS A 207 -6.62 -11.68 30.37
N PHE A 208 -5.86 -10.60 30.57
CA PHE A 208 -4.51 -10.68 31.14
C PHE A 208 -4.47 -10.46 32.67
N PHE A 209 -5.55 -9.98 33.30
CA PHE A 209 -5.60 -9.73 34.75
C PHE A 209 -6.63 -10.60 35.53
N GLY A 210 -7.28 -11.56 34.89
CA GLY A 210 -8.27 -12.46 35.51
C GLY A 210 -7.71 -13.63 36.32
N GLY A 211 -6.48 -13.53 36.84
CA GLY A 211 -5.74 -14.63 37.47
C GLY A 211 -5.24 -14.34 38.89
N ALA A 212 -6.03 -13.68 39.73
CA ALA A 212 -5.77 -13.62 41.17
C ALA A 212 -7.08 -13.73 41.95
N THR A 213 -7.70 -14.90 41.89
CA THR A 213 -8.64 -15.32 42.95
C THR A 213 -7.83 -15.57 44.22
N SER A 214 -7.89 -14.63 45.16
CA SER A 214 -7.56 -14.87 46.55
C SER A 214 -8.60 -15.84 47.15
N THR A 215 -8.23 -17.10 47.31
CA THR A 215 -8.88 -18.01 48.26
C THR A 215 -8.38 -17.71 49.67
N GLU A 216 -9.35 -17.42 50.54
CA GLU A 216 -9.41 -17.60 52.01
C GLU A 216 -8.16 -17.37 52.87
#